data_AF-A0A840X6G0-F1
#
_entry.id   AF-A0A840X6G0-F1
#
_cell.length_a   1.000
_cell.length_b   1.000
_cell.length_c   1.000
_cell.angle_alpha   90.00
_cell.angle_beta   90.00
_cell.angle_gamma   90.00
#
_symmetry.space_group_name_H-M   'P 1'
#
loop_
_entity.id
_entity.type
_entity.pdbx_description
1 polymer ?
#
loop_
_entity_poly.entity_id
_entity_poly.type
_entity_poly.pdbx_seq_one_letter_code
_entity_poly.pdbx_strand_id
1 'polypeptide(L)' 'MYAALWRILPGPVWVRVLILILLAAVVIAALVQWVFPWAADLLLPQDSSVGGP' A
#
# COMPACT_ATOMS: atom_id res chain seq x y z
N MET A 1 17.85 7.72 -24.49
CA MET A 1 16.69 6.85 -24.21
C MET A 1 16.40 6.64 -22.71
N TYR A 2 17.36 6.80 -21.78
CA TYR A 2 17.06 6.91 -20.32
C TYR A 2 16.69 8.34 -19.86
N ALA A 3 16.97 9.36 -20.69
CA ALA A 3 16.77 10.76 -20.33
C ALA A 3 15.29 11.20 -20.23
N ALA A 4 14.35 10.51 -20.90
CA ALA A 4 12.93 10.85 -20.84
C ALA A 4 12.33 10.54 -19.46
N LEU A 5 12.69 9.39 -18.88
CA LEU A 5 12.28 9.00 -17.53
C LEU A 5 12.87 9.93 -16.47
N TRP A 6 14.08 10.45 -16.72
CA TRP A 6 14.76 11.41 -15.84
C TRP A 6 14.30 12.86 -16.03
N ARG A 7 13.35 13.15 -16.92
CA ARG A 7 12.77 14.50 -17.09
C ARG A 7 11.40 14.64 -16.45
N ILE A 8 10.70 13.53 -16.21
CA ILE A 8 9.37 13.50 -15.58
C ILE A 8 9.46 13.56 -14.06
N LEU A 9 10.51 13.00 -13.46
CA LEU A 9 10.70 13.07 -12.01
C LEU A 9 11.48 14.34 -11.64
N PRO A 10 10.83 15.35 -11.01
CA PRO A 10 11.51 16.58 -10.60
C PRO A 10 12.49 16.28 -9.47
N GLY A 11 13.70 16.83 -9.59
CA GLY A 11 14.69 16.83 -8.51
C GLY A 11 15.79 15.77 -8.58
N PRO A 12 16.82 15.91 -7.72
CA PRO A 12 17.97 15.02 -7.64
C PRO A 12 17.57 13.59 -7.26
N VAL A 13 18.47 12.61 -7.46
CA VAL A 13 18.24 11.18 -7.22
C VAL A 13 17.54 10.90 -5.88
N TRP A 14 17.94 11.61 -4.82
CA TRP A 14 17.35 11.50 -3.49
C TRP A 14 15.85 11.87 -3.43
N VAL A 15 15.41 12.90 -4.16
CA VAL A 15 14.00 13.31 -4.21
C VAL A 15 13.15 12.22 -4.88
N ARG A 16 13.71 11.54 -5.88
CA ARG A 16 13.03 10.43 -6.56
C ARG A 16 12.86 9.22 -5.66
N VAL A 17 13.91 8.89 -4.91
CA VAL A 17 13.86 7.82 -3.92
C VAL A 17 12.81 8.15 -2.87
N LEU A 18 12.74 9.39 -2.40
CA LEU A 18 11.72 9.83 -1.43
C LEU A 18 10.30 9.70 -2.00
N ILE A 19 10.07 10.11 -3.25
CA ILE A 19 8.78 9.97 -3.93
C ILE A 19 8.38 8.49 -4.03
N LEU A 20 9.31 7.61 -4.43
CA LEU A 20 9.04 6.17 -4.53
C LEU A 20 8.71 5.55 -3.17
N ILE A 21 9.44 5.93 -2.12
CA ILE A 21 9.16 5.49 -0.75
C ILE A 21 7.77 5.96 -0.31
N LEU A 22 7.43 7.23 -0.58
CA LEU A 22 6.12 7.78 -0.25
C LEU A 22 5.01 7.03 -0.99
N LEU A 23 5.20 6.76 -2.29
CA LEU A 23 4.25 6.00 -3.10
C LEU A 23 4.05 4.59 -2.54
N ALA A 24 5.13 3.91 -2.19
CA ALA A 24 5.07 2.59 -1.56
C ALA A 24 4.34 2.64 -0.21
N ALA A 25 4.62 3.66 0.62
CA ALA A 25 3.93 3.85 1.90
C ALA A 25 2.43 4.08 1.71
N VAL A 26 2.02 4.88 0.72
CA VAL A 26 0.61 5.10 0.37
C VAL A 26 -0.06 3.80 -0.07
N VAL A 27 0.61 3.00 -0.90
CA VAL A 27 0.06 1.69 -1.33
C VAL A 27 -0.10 0.75 -0.14
N ILE A 28 0.91 0.64 0.72
CA ILE A 28 0.83 -0.20 1.92
C ILE A 28 -0.29 0.27 2.84
N ALA A 29 -0.38 1.58 3.10
CA ALA A 29 -1.45 2.16 3.90
C ALA A 29 -2.83 1.84 3.29
N ALA A 30 -2.95 1.92 1.96
CA ALA A 30 -4.20 1.62 1.28
C ALA A 30 -4.58 0.14 1.37
N LEU A 31 -3.59 -0.75 1.24
CA LEU A 31 -3.81 -2.19 1.42
C LEU A 31 -4.27 -2.50 2.85
N VAL A 32 -3.64 -1.90 3.86
CA VAL A 32 -4.01 -2.16 5.28
C VAL A 32 -5.37 -1.56 5.63
N GLN A 33 -5.67 -0.34 5.17
CA GLN A 33 -6.89 0.36 5.57
C GLN A 33 -8.12 -0.07 4.77
N TRP A 34 -7.98 -0.49 3.51
CA TRP A 34 -9.12 -0.85 2.66
C TRP A 34 -9.12 -2.31 2.21
N VAL A 35 -7.98 -2.86 1.78
CA VAL A 35 -7.96 -4.23 1.24
C VAL A 35 -8.01 -5.27 2.35
N PHE A 36 -7.31 -5.04 3.46
CA PHE A 36 -7.30 -5.95 4.59
C PHE A 36 -8.69 -6.15 5.22
N PRO A 37 -9.48 -5.11 5.55
CA PRO A 37 -10.82 -5.33 6.10
C PRO A 37 -11.75 -6.03 5.10
N TRP A 38 -11.69 -5.64 3.82
CA TRP A 38 -12.44 -6.34 2.78
C TRP A 38 -12.04 -7.82 2.65
N ALA A 39 -10.75 -8.11 2.70
CA ALA A 39 -10.24 -9.49 2.67
C ALA A 39 -10.60 -10.25 3.96
N ALA A 40 -10.62 -9.59 5.11
CA ALA A 40 -11.00 -10.18 6.38
C ALA A 40 -12.47 -10.61 6.36
N ASP A 41 -13.38 -9.83 5.78
CA ASP A 41 -14.78 -10.22 5.61
C ASP A 41 -14.95 -11.49 4.76
N LEU A 42 -14.07 -11.70 3.78
CA LEU A 42 -14.10 -12.86 2.90
C LEU A 42 -13.39 -14.10 3.48
N LEU A 43 -12.26 -13.89 4.16
CA LEU A 43 -11.35 -14.96 4.60
C LEU A 43 -11.56 -15.36 6.07
N LEU A 44 -12.08 -14.45 6.89
CA LEU A 44 -12.52 -14.70 8.26
C LEU A 44 -14.02 -14.43 8.37
N PRO A 45 -14.88 -15.33 7.81
CA PRO A 45 -16.29 -15.34 8.15
C PRO A 45 -16.44 -15.28 9.66
N GLN A 46 -17.30 -14.39 10.15
CA GLN A 46 -17.41 -14.00 11.56
C GLN A 46 -17.93 -15.12 12.50
N ASP A 47 -17.80 -16.40 12.12
CA ASP A 47 -18.20 -17.59 12.87
C ASP A 47 -17.11 -18.08 13.85
N SER A 48 -16.19 -17.21 14.29
CA SER A 48 -15.36 -17.52 15.47
C SER A 48 -16.12 -17.15 16.74
N SER A 49 -17.21 -17.87 16.99
CA SER A 49 -18.00 -17.83 18.22
C SER A 49 -17.13 -18.25 19.41
N VAL A 50 -16.44 -17.31 20.05
CA VAL A 50 -15.97 -17.49 21.44
C VAL A 50 -17.19 -17.30 22.34
N GLY A 51 -17.90 -18.38 22.62
CA GLY A 51 -19.11 -18.33 23.45
C GLY A 51 -19.89 -19.64 23.45
N GLY A 52 -19.25 -20.73 23.88
CA GLY A 52 -19.97 -21.92 24.32
C GLY A 52 -19.97 -21.97 25.85
N PRO A 53 -21.13 -21.90 26.54
CA PRO A 53 -21.25 -22.44 27.89
C PRO A 53 -21.00 -23.96 27.90
#